data_AF-A0A9N8Z7Z6-F1
#
_entry.id   AF-A0A9N8Z7Z6-F1
#
_cell.length_a   1.000
_cell.length_b   1.000
_cell.length_c   1.000
_cell.angle_alpha   90.00
_cell.angle_beta   90.00
_cell.angle_gamma   90.00
#
_symmetry.space_group_name_H-M   'P 1'
#
loop_
_entity.id
_entity.type
_entity.pdbx_description
1 polymer ?
#
loop_
_entity_poly.entity_id
_entity_poly.type
_entity_poly.pdbx_seq_one_letter_code
_entity_poly.pdbx_strand_id
1 'polypeptide(L)'
;MSFFYSTINITDEPHNTFIRTLCSKILSHPYRQIDSSSFLHLGYHSYSNNEFDNLIQKTFNSKKFINHENSIYIKYQRNTLKTILPVCKRWFQPLKNDLKNFNETRRGEYDEYFPRDNRLINKIGEIQPGFNYLIDFDHVKGCELIFGSDYGIYISITTQSNTSFRNNVRYNEMQEAHQRKQFAEKKYLNSAIRVLKATYTRNRPLEFEDEQDEKIARLIGKDHVDMIKPPHKLSWLTYI
;
A
#
# COMPACT_ATOMS: atom_id res chain seq x y z
N MET A 1 10.15 7.76 -41.50
CA MET A 1 9.36 7.10 -40.44
C MET A 1 9.64 7.84 -39.14
N SER A 2 8.61 8.43 -38.52
CA SER A 2 8.74 9.19 -37.27
C SER A 2 8.87 8.21 -36.10
N PHE A 3 10.01 8.22 -35.42
CA PHE A 3 10.18 7.53 -34.15
C PHE A 3 9.53 8.37 -33.06
N PHE A 4 8.27 8.09 -32.73
CA PHE A 4 7.68 8.60 -31.50
C PHE A 4 8.38 7.91 -30.33
N TYR A 5 9.40 8.55 -29.77
CA TYR A 5 9.80 8.25 -28.40
C TYR A 5 8.61 8.61 -27.52
N SER A 6 7.84 7.60 -27.08
CA SER A 6 6.76 7.82 -26.13
C SER A 6 7.33 8.45 -24.87
N THR A 7 6.97 9.70 -24.63
CA THR A 7 7.28 10.40 -23.39
C THR A 7 6.57 9.63 -22.28
N ILE A 8 7.33 9.04 -21.35
CA ILE A 8 6.71 8.36 -20.20
C ILE A 8 5.88 9.37 -19.45
N ASN A 9 4.59 9.10 -19.39
CA ASN A 9 3.64 9.94 -18.71
C ASN A 9 2.94 9.13 -17.63
N ILE A 10 2.96 9.67 -16.41
CA ILE A 10 2.33 9.03 -15.26
C ILE A 10 0.80 9.05 -15.34
N THR A 11 0.24 9.97 -16.13
CA THR A 11 -1.20 10.07 -16.39
C THR A 11 -1.64 9.27 -17.60
N ASP A 12 -0.70 8.65 -18.33
CA ASP A 12 -1.04 7.68 -19.38
C ASP A 12 -1.55 6.40 -18.72
N GLU A 13 -2.81 6.05 -18.98
CA GLU A 13 -3.50 4.95 -18.30
C GLU A 13 -2.81 3.60 -18.54
N PRO A 14 -2.39 3.23 -19.78
CA PRO A 14 -1.66 1.98 -20.02
C PRO A 14 -0.36 1.87 -19.24
N HIS A 15 0.47 2.93 -19.24
CA HIS A 15 1.70 2.94 -18.43
C HIS A 15 1.39 2.89 -16.94
N ASN A 16 0.40 3.66 -16.48
CA ASN A 16 0.05 3.76 -15.06
C ASN A 16 -0.42 2.42 -14.50
N THR A 17 -1.36 1.78 -15.19
CA THR A 17 -1.90 0.47 -14.85
C THR A 17 -0.82 -0.60 -14.89
N PHE A 18 0.05 -0.58 -15.91
CA PHE A 18 1.17 -1.51 -15.99
C PHE A 18 2.14 -1.38 -14.82
N ILE A 19 2.62 -0.16 -14.51
CA ILE A 19 3.57 0.06 -13.42
C ILE A 19 2.96 -0.28 -12.06
N ARG A 20 1.69 0.09 -11.82
CA ARG A 20 0.98 -0.27 -10.58
C ARG A 20 0.82 -1.78 -10.44
N THR A 21 0.57 -2.48 -11.54
CA THR A 21 0.51 -3.96 -11.56
C THR A 21 1.85 -4.58 -11.19
N LEU A 22 2.96 -4.09 -11.74
CA LEU A 22 4.29 -4.55 -11.36
C LEU A 22 4.56 -4.29 -9.87
N CYS A 23 4.25 -3.08 -9.40
CA CYS A 23 4.39 -2.74 -7.98
C CYS A 23 3.56 -3.68 -7.09
N SER A 24 2.33 -3.98 -7.47
CA SER A 24 1.46 -4.91 -6.75
C SER A 24 2.09 -6.29 -6.61
N LYS A 25 2.57 -6.87 -7.73
CA LYS A 25 3.20 -8.20 -7.73
C LYS A 25 4.49 -8.24 -6.90
N ILE A 26 5.31 -7.19 -7.00
CA ILE A 26 6.56 -7.08 -6.23
C ILE A 26 6.23 -6.95 -4.75
N LEU A 27 5.27 -6.10 -4.39
CA LEU A 27 4.87 -5.93 -3.01
C LEU A 27 4.30 -7.25 -2.49
N SER A 28 3.44 -7.97 -3.19
CA SER A 28 2.81 -9.21 -2.70
C SER A 28 3.74 -10.43 -2.58
N HIS A 29 5.02 -10.32 -2.96
CA HIS A 29 5.95 -11.46 -2.90
C HIS A 29 6.43 -11.77 -1.47
N PRO A 30 6.20 -13.00 -0.93
CA PRO A 30 6.39 -13.31 0.49
C PRO A 30 7.78 -13.01 1.07
N TYR A 31 7.83 -12.43 2.28
CA TYR A 31 9.06 -12.06 2.96
C TYR A 31 10.04 -13.23 3.19
N ARG A 32 9.53 -14.43 3.47
CA ARG A 32 10.35 -15.61 3.81
C ARG A 32 11.16 -16.18 2.63
N GLN A 33 10.97 -15.68 1.42
CA GLN A 33 11.68 -16.15 0.21
C GLN A 33 12.87 -15.25 -0.21
N ILE A 34 13.17 -14.21 0.56
CA ILE A 34 14.13 -13.13 0.22
C ILE A 34 15.60 -13.59 0.14
N ASP A 35 15.97 -14.68 0.80
CA ASP A 35 17.37 -15.10 0.93
C ASP A 35 17.81 -16.15 -0.12
N SER A 36 16.93 -16.49 -1.05
CA SER A 36 17.34 -17.20 -2.27
C SER A 36 17.60 -16.16 -3.36
N SER A 37 18.66 -16.34 -4.15
CA SER A 37 18.95 -15.54 -5.35
C SER A 37 17.93 -15.80 -6.47
N SER A 38 16.65 -15.67 -6.15
CA SER A 38 15.54 -15.99 -7.03
C SER A 38 15.10 -14.74 -7.78
N PHE A 39 14.97 -14.91 -9.09
CA PHE A 39 14.29 -13.96 -9.93
C PHE A 39 12.79 -14.13 -9.71
N LEU A 40 12.13 -13.06 -9.29
CA LEU A 40 10.68 -13.04 -9.17
C LEU A 40 10.10 -12.79 -10.56
N HIS A 41 9.34 -13.77 -11.08
CA HIS A 41 8.56 -13.61 -12.30
C HIS A 41 7.36 -12.69 -12.04
N LEU A 42 7.28 -11.59 -12.78
CA LEU A 42 6.23 -10.58 -12.68
C LEU A 42 5.18 -10.70 -13.80
N GLY A 43 5.29 -11.69 -14.68
CA GLY A 43 4.38 -11.93 -15.80
C GLY A 43 4.88 -11.37 -17.12
N TYR A 44 3.95 -11.16 -18.05
CA TYR A 44 4.25 -10.80 -19.44
C TYR A 44 3.88 -9.35 -19.76
N HIS A 45 4.50 -8.78 -20.79
CA HIS A 45 4.10 -7.49 -21.38
C HIS A 45 3.88 -7.56 -22.89
N SER A 46 3.14 -6.57 -23.40
CA SER A 46 2.91 -6.35 -24.84
C SER A 46 3.75 -5.23 -25.43
N TYR A 47 4.49 -4.47 -24.61
CA TYR A 47 5.39 -3.41 -25.08
C TYR A 47 6.50 -3.98 -25.97
N SER A 48 6.94 -3.19 -26.96
CA SER A 48 8.20 -3.52 -27.65
C SER A 48 9.36 -3.46 -26.67
N ASN A 49 10.45 -4.21 -26.93
CA ASN A 49 11.60 -4.25 -26.02
C ASN A 49 12.16 -2.85 -25.69
N ASN A 50 12.25 -1.97 -26.69
CA ASN A 50 12.73 -0.60 -26.49
C ASN A 50 11.80 0.25 -25.62
N GLU A 51 10.48 0.12 -25.80
CA GLU A 51 9.49 0.83 -24.97
C GLU A 51 9.50 0.33 -23.54
N PHE A 52 9.56 -1.00 -23.36
CA PHE A 52 9.67 -1.62 -22.05
C PHE A 52 10.94 -1.16 -21.32
N ASP A 53 12.10 -1.25 -21.96
CA ASP A 53 13.38 -0.89 -21.35
C ASP A 53 13.40 0.59 -20.95
N ASN A 54 12.93 1.47 -21.84
CA ASN A 54 12.80 2.91 -21.55
C ASN A 54 11.84 3.15 -20.36
N LEU A 55 10.68 2.48 -20.36
CA LEU A 55 9.67 2.60 -19.29
C LEU A 55 10.22 2.17 -17.94
N ILE A 56 10.81 0.99 -17.88
CA ILE A 56 11.36 0.40 -16.65
C ILE A 56 12.57 1.18 -16.16
N GLN A 57 13.49 1.57 -17.05
CA GLN A 57 14.68 2.32 -16.69
C GLN A 57 14.32 3.67 -16.06
N LYS A 58 13.44 4.45 -16.67
CA LYS A 58 13.01 5.75 -16.12
C LYS A 58 12.13 5.60 -14.87
N THR A 59 11.39 4.51 -14.76
CA THR A 59 10.50 4.28 -13.62
C THR A 59 11.25 3.82 -12.39
N PHE A 60 12.07 2.78 -12.52
CA PHE A 60 12.71 2.12 -11.39
C PHE A 60 14.19 2.47 -11.24
N ASN A 61 14.79 3.15 -12.22
CA ASN A 61 16.21 3.52 -12.26
C ASN A 61 17.14 2.32 -11.94
N SER A 62 16.77 1.13 -12.44
CA SER A 62 17.25 -0.13 -11.87
C SER A 62 17.49 -1.18 -12.94
N LYS A 63 18.74 -1.67 -12.99
CA LYS A 63 19.16 -2.87 -13.75
C LYS A 63 18.65 -4.18 -13.12
N LYS A 64 17.78 -4.13 -12.10
CA LYS A 64 17.25 -5.33 -11.43
C LYS A 64 16.16 -6.03 -12.22
N PHE A 65 15.57 -5.34 -13.20
CA PHE A 65 14.57 -5.92 -14.09
C PHE A 65 15.24 -6.61 -15.27
N ILE A 66 14.73 -7.77 -15.65
CA ILE A 66 15.16 -8.53 -16.82
C ILE A 66 13.94 -8.77 -17.69
N ASN A 67 14.07 -8.46 -18.98
CA ASN A 67 13.13 -8.86 -20.01
C ASN A 67 13.71 -10.08 -20.74
N HIS A 68 12.95 -11.17 -20.79
CA HIS A 68 13.29 -12.36 -21.56
C HIS A 68 12.02 -12.89 -22.22
N GLU A 69 11.96 -12.90 -23.55
CA GLU A 69 10.79 -13.38 -24.31
C GLU A 69 9.48 -12.75 -23.83
N ASN A 70 9.46 -11.42 -23.66
CA ASN A 70 8.35 -10.64 -23.10
C ASN A 70 7.97 -10.97 -21.65
N SER A 71 8.72 -11.85 -20.99
CA SER A 71 8.57 -12.17 -19.57
C SER A 71 9.41 -11.22 -18.73
N ILE A 72 8.81 -10.73 -17.66
CA ILE A 72 9.42 -9.75 -16.76
C ILE A 72 9.90 -10.46 -15.51
N TYR A 73 11.16 -10.25 -15.16
CA TYR A 73 11.72 -10.72 -13.92
C TYR A 73 12.32 -9.56 -13.14
N ILE A 74 12.31 -9.66 -11.81
CA ILE A 74 13.08 -8.78 -10.94
C ILE A 74 13.96 -9.59 -9.99
N LYS A 75 15.20 -9.15 -9.81
CA LYS A 75 16.03 -9.65 -8.71
C LYS A 75 15.48 -9.12 -7.38
N TYR A 76 14.74 -9.95 -6.65
CA TYR A 76 14.14 -9.57 -5.38
C TYR A 76 15.16 -9.69 -4.24
N GLN A 77 15.32 -8.63 -3.44
CA GLN A 77 16.33 -8.54 -2.39
C GLN A 77 15.76 -7.81 -1.17
N ARG A 78 16.46 -7.89 -0.03
CA ARG A 78 16.06 -7.25 1.25
C ARG A 78 15.72 -5.75 1.14
N ASN A 79 16.33 -5.04 0.20
CA ASN A 79 16.11 -3.60 -0.03
C ASN A 79 15.06 -3.28 -1.12
N THR A 80 14.48 -4.28 -1.80
CA THR A 80 13.54 -4.06 -2.91
C THR A 80 12.32 -3.26 -2.46
N LEU A 81 11.76 -3.53 -1.28
CA LEU A 81 10.63 -2.75 -0.76
C LEU A 81 10.95 -1.25 -0.62
N LYS A 82 12.14 -0.91 -0.12
CA LYS A 82 12.59 0.49 0.03
C LYS A 82 12.73 1.20 -1.32
N THR A 83 13.07 0.46 -2.38
CA THR A 83 13.20 1.03 -3.73
C THR A 83 11.85 1.15 -4.46
N ILE A 84 10.90 0.27 -4.16
CA ILE A 84 9.61 0.20 -4.87
C ILE A 84 8.57 1.15 -4.27
N LEU A 85 8.55 1.35 -2.95
CA LEU A 85 7.56 2.23 -2.32
C LEU A 85 7.56 3.67 -2.86
N PRO A 86 8.72 4.34 -3.10
CA PRO A 86 8.73 5.65 -3.74
C PRO A 86 8.11 5.63 -5.16
N VAL A 87 8.28 4.54 -5.90
CA VAL A 87 7.65 4.36 -7.21
C VAL A 87 6.15 4.25 -7.06
N CYS A 88 5.65 3.45 -6.12
CA CYS A 88 4.21 3.37 -5.81
C CYS A 88 3.62 4.75 -5.53
N LYS A 89 4.24 5.52 -4.62
CA LYS A 89 3.79 6.88 -4.26
C LYS A 89 3.74 7.82 -5.44
N ARG A 90 4.75 7.79 -6.30
CA ARG A 90 4.80 8.60 -7.51
C ARG A 90 3.68 8.20 -8.46
N TRP A 91 3.60 6.93 -8.83
CA TRP A 91 2.66 6.40 -9.82
C TRP A 91 1.21 6.36 -9.36
N PHE A 92 0.98 6.50 -8.06
CA PHE A 92 -0.35 6.68 -7.51
C PHE A 92 -0.82 8.15 -7.45
N GLN A 93 0.08 9.15 -7.67
CA GLN A 93 -0.28 10.57 -7.60
C GLN A 93 -1.54 10.98 -8.38
N PRO A 94 -1.78 10.49 -9.62
CA PRO A 94 -2.96 10.88 -10.38
C PRO A 94 -4.29 10.58 -9.66
N LEU A 95 -4.31 9.57 -8.78
CA LEU A 95 -5.51 9.12 -8.05
C LEU A 95 -5.64 9.76 -6.66
N LYS A 96 -4.73 10.67 -6.28
CA LYS A 96 -4.71 11.26 -4.94
C LYS A 96 -5.94 12.13 -4.64
N ASN A 97 -6.49 12.81 -5.65
CA ASN A 97 -7.69 13.61 -5.46
C ASN A 97 -8.92 12.73 -5.20
N ASP A 98 -9.03 11.60 -5.91
CA ASP A 98 -10.09 10.63 -5.67
C ASP A 98 -10.04 10.09 -4.24
N LEU A 99 -8.83 9.81 -3.71
CA LEU A 99 -8.67 9.40 -2.30
C LEU A 99 -9.19 10.44 -1.31
N LYS A 100 -8.96 11.74 -1.56
CA LYS A 100 -9.45 12.80 -0.68
C LYS A 100 -10.97 12.87 -0.70
N ASN A 101 -11.56 12.79 -1.89
CA ASN A 101 -13.01 12.78 -2.07
C ASN A 101 -13.64 11.57 -1.36
N PHE A 102 -13.08 10.37 -1.53
CA PHE A 102 -13.54 9.18 -0.81
C PHE A 102 -13.45 9.37 0.70
N ASN A 103 -12.33 9.90 1.20
CA ASN A 103 -12.16 10.15 2.62
C ASN A 103 -13.21 11.11 3.21
N GLU A 104 -13.49 12.20 2.54
CA GLU A 104 -14.49 13.18 2.99
C GLU A 104 -15.89 12.56 3.02
N THR A 105 -16.30 11.93 1.92
CA THR A 105 -17.61 11.26 1.82
C THR A 105 -17.76 10.16 2.87
N ARG A 106 -16.76 9.27 3.00
CA ARG A 106 -16.84 8.12 3.91
C ARG A 106 -16.81 8.51 5.37
N ARG A 107 -16.08 9.58 5.73
CA ARG A 107 -16.12 10.10 7.11
C ARG A 107 -17.49 10.69 7.44
N GLY A 108 -18.10 11.42 6.51
CA GLY A 108 -19.47 11.91 6.68
C GLY A 108 -20.47 10.78 6.90
N GLU A 109 -20.44 9.76 6.03
CA GLU A 109 -21.29 8.57 6.20
C GLU A 109 -21.02 7.86 7.54
N TYR A 110 -19.76 7.67 7.91
CA TYR A 110 -19.43 7.01 9.18
C TYR A 110 -19.98 7.76 10.38
N ASP A 111 -19.89 9.09 10.40
CA ASP A 111 -20.41 9.93 11.47
C ASP A 111 -21.94 9.81 11.59
N GLU A 112 -22.66 9.60 10.48
CA GLU A 112 -24.11 9.35 10.47
C GLU A 112 -24.45 7.96 11.04
N TYR A 113 -23.72 6.92 10.65
CA TYR A 113 -23.98 5.54 11.11
C TYR A 113 -23.51 5.30 12.55
N PHE A 114 -22.40 5.92 12.98
CA PHE A 114 -21.71 5.65 14.24
C PHE A 114 -21.33 6.93 15.01
N PRO A 115 -22.29 7.82 15.36
CA PRO A 115 -22.02 9.16 15.89
C PRO A 115 -21.27 9.22 17.23
N ARG A 116 -20.99 8.07 17.87
CA ARG A 116 -20.31 7.97 19.18
C ARG A 116 -19.01 7.15 19.13
N ASP A 117 -18.61 6.59 17.98
CA ASP A 117 -17.47 5.67 17.89
C ASP A 117 -16.36 6.10 16.91
N ASN A 118 -15.85 7.33 17.06
CA ASN A 118 -14.83 7.86 16.13
C ASN A 118 -13.38 7.65 16.61
N ARG A 119 -13.16 6.76 17.60
CA ARG A 119 -11.88 6.72 18.31
C ARG A 119 -10.73 6.22 17.46
N LEU A 120 -10.95 5.19 16.64
CA LEU A 120 -9.91 4.67 15.75
C LEU A 120 -9.72 5.58 14.53
N ILE A 121 -10.80 6.03 13.91
CA ILE A 121 -10.78 6.93 12.74
C ILE A 121 -10.03 8.24 13.02
N ASN A 122 -10.17 8.78 14.24
CA ASN A 122 -9.50 10.03 14.62
C ASN A 122 -8.05 9.83 15.07
N LYS A 123 -7.69 8.61 15.49
CA LYS A 123 -6.34 8.29 15.98
C LYS A 123 -5.48 7.52 14.98
N ILE A 124 -6.03 7.13 13.83
CA ILE A 124 -5.30 6.28 12.88
C ILE A 124 -3.99 6.92 12.42
N GLY A 125 -3.94 8.24 12.25
CA GLY A 125 -2.71 8.94 11.89
C GLY A 125 -1.61 8.87 12.96
N GLU A 126 -1.98 8.68 14.22
CA GLU A 126 -1.04 8.44 15.33
C GLU A 126 -0.64 6.96 15.43
N ILE A 127 -1.63 6.06 15.30
CA ILE A 127 -1.46 4.61 15.44
C ILE A 127 -0.64 4.04 14.28
N GLN A 128 -0.98 4.46 13.05
CA GLN A 128 -0.39 3.98 11.82
C GLN A 128 -0.21 5.15 10.84
N PRO A 129 0.84 5.98 11.04
CA PRO A 129 1.09 7.16 10.22
C PRO A 129 1.17 6.83 8.73
N GLY A 130 0.67 7.75 7.90
CA GLY A 130 0.64 7.62 6.44
C GLY A 130 -0.60 6.91 5.86
N PHE A 131 -1.49 6.37 6.70
CA PHE A 131 -2.77 5.78 6.30
C PHE A 131 -3.96 6.61 6.79
N ASN A 132 -4.14 7.79 6.19
CA ASN A 132 -5.02 8.83 6.74
C ASN A 132 -6.39 8.92 6.05
N TYR A 133 -6.55 8.31 4.87
CA TYR A 133 -7.78 8.42 4.07
C TYR A 133 -8.74 7.28 4.38
N LEU A 134 -9.92 7.53 4.93
CA LEU A 134 -10.94 6.48 5.09
C LEU A 134 -11.55 6.14 3.72
N ILE A 135 -11.40 4.90 3.27
CA ILE A 135 -11.85 4.44 1.94
C ILE A 135 -13.18 3.71 2.03
N ASP A 136 -13.38 2.95 3.10
CA ASP A 136 -14.56 2.12 3.29
C ASP A 136 -14.67 1.65 4.74
N PHE A 137 -15.85 1.16 5.10
CA PHE A 137 -16.10 0.54 6.40
C PHE A 137 -17.29 -0.44 6.36
N ASP A 138 -17.37 -1.30 7.36
CA ASP A 138 -18.54 -2.16 7.58
C ASP A 138 -19.74 -1.32 8.06
N HIS A 139 -20.70 -1.03 7.19
CA HIS A 139 -21.90 -0.25 7.52
C HIS A 139 -22.83 -0.93 8.53
N VAL A 140 -22.70 -2.24 8.76
CA VAL A 140 -23.56 -2.99 9.68
C VAL A 140 -23.03 -2.94 11.09
N LYS A 141 -21.72 -3.18 11.26
CA LYS A 141 -21.11 -3.32 12.59
C LYS A 141 -20.06 -2.25 12.92
N GLY A 142 -19.54 -1.52 11.94
CA GLY A 142 -18.45 -0.57 12.11
C GLY A 142 -17.13 -1.23 12.54
N CYS A 143 -17.05 -2.56 12.48
CA CYS A 143 -15.92 -3.33 13.00
C CYS A 143 -14.76 -3.50 12.00
N GLU A 144 -14.93 -3.02 10.77
CA GLU A 144 -13.87 -3.04 9.76
C GLU A 144 -13.75 -1.66 9.15
N LEU A 145 -12.53 -1.14 9.14
CA LEU A 145 -12.19 0.16 8.57
C LEU A 145 -11.07 -0.02 7.56
N ILE A 146 -11.20 0.57 6.39
CA ILE A 146 -10.17 0.54 5.35
C ILE A 146 -9.59 1.93 5.18
N PHE A 147 -8.29 2.06 5.42
CA PHE A 147 -7.58 3.32 5.25
C PHE A 147 -6.60 3.27 4.08
N GLY A 148 -6.58 4.30 3.25
CA GLY A 148 -5.66 4.48 2.15
C GLY A 148 -4.45 5.32 2.52
N SER A 149 -3.36 5.13 1.78
CA SER A 149 -2.15 5.94 1.84
C SER A 149 -1.88 6.64 0.50
N ASP A 150 -1.03 7.66 0.53
CA ASP A 150 -0.50 8.32 -0.68
C ASP A 150 0.30 7.37 -1.60
N TYR A 151 0.56 6.13 -1.16
CA TYR A 151 1.25 5.10 -1.91
C TYR A 151 0.31 4.25 -2.78
N GLY A 152 -1.01 4.47 -2.68
CA GLY A 152 -1.99 3.53 -3.24
C GLY A 152 -2.01 2.20 -2.49
N ILE A 153 -1.44 2.14 -1.30
CA ILE A 153 -1.45 0.96 -0.44
C ILE A 153 -2.49 1.21 0.63
N TYR A 154 -3.44 0.28 0.78
CA TYR A 154 -4.51 0.39 1.76
C TYR A 154 -4.22 -0.53 2.95
N ILE A 155 -4.82 -0.25 4.09
CA ILE A 155 -4.82 -1.11 5.27
C ILE A 155 -6.26 -1.37 5.67
N SER A 156 -6.68 -2.64 5.66
CA SER A 156 -7.92 -3.08 6.32
C SER A 156 -7.61 -3.39 7.77
N ILE A 157 -8.38 -2.77 8.68
CA ILE A 157 -8.24 -2.90 10.12
C ILE A 157 -9.55 -3.47 10.67
N THR A 158 -9.49 -4.69 11.19
CA THR A 158 -10.58 -5.29 11.95
C THR A 158 -10.47 -4.87 13.41
N THR A 159 -11.50 -4.25 13.96
CA THR A 159 -11.57 -3.88 15.37
C THR A 159 -12.15 -5.04 16.19
N GLN A 160 -11.43 -5.44 17.24
CA GLN A 160 -11.89 -6.46 18.17
C GLN A 160 -12.29 -5.82 19.50
N SER A 161 -13.44 -6.23 20.02
CA SER A 161 -13.86 -5.86 21.37
C SER A 161 -13.01 -6.59 22.42
N ASN A 162 -12.67 -5.92 23.52
CA ASN A 162 -11.92 -6.54 24.64
C ASN A 162 -12.73 -7.60 25.40
N THR A 163 -14.01 -7.80 25.07
CA THR A 163 -14.84 -8.81 25.72
C THR A 163 -14.49 -10.18 25.16
N SER A 164 -13.91 -11.00 26.05
CA SER A 164 -13.76 -12.45 25.90
C SER A 164 -15.12 -13.13 25.75
N PHE A 165 -15.80 -12.96 24.61
CA PHE A 165 -16.95 -13.78 24.28
C PHE A 165 -16.41 -15.14 23.80
N ARG A 166 -16.49 -16.12 24.72
CA ARG A 166 -16.44 -17.58 24.56
C ARG A 166 -15.76 -18.10 23.28
N ASN A 167 -14.72 -18.91 23.50
CA ASN A 167 -13.86 -19.65 22.55
C ASN A 167 -14.45 -20.21 21.23
N ASN A 168 -15.78 -20.26 21.06
CA ASN A 168 -16.43 -20.62 19.79
C ASN A 168 -16.57 -19.45 18.79
N VAL A 169 -16.42 -18.20 19.21
CA VAL A 169 -16.54 -17.02 18.32
C VAL A 169 -15.23 -16.70 17.58
N ARG A 170 -14.08 -17.03 18.18
CA ARG A 170 -12.74 -16.82 17.60
C ARG A 170 -12.53 -17.50 16.25
N TYR A 171 -13.12 -18.68 16.05
CA TYR A 171 -12.98 -19.43 14.78
C TYR A 171 -13.85 -18.84 13.66
N ASN A 172 -15.04 -18.32 14.00
CA ASN A 172 -15.91 -17.64 13.04
C ASN A 172 -15.39 -16.24 12.69
N GLU A 173 -14.82 -15.49 13.64
CA GLU A 173 -14.21 -14.18 13.39
C GLU A 173 -12.96 -14.28 12.51
N MET A 174 -12.13 -15.32 12.67
CA MET A 174 -10.97 -15.56 11.79
C MET A 174 -11.39 -15.96 10.37
N GLN A 175 -12.44 -16.79 10.21
CA GLN A 175 -12.97 -17.11 8.88
C GLN A 175 -13.65 -15.91 8.23
N GLU A 176 -14.39 -15.09 8.99
CA GLU A 176 -14.96 -13.84 8.50
C GLU A 176 -13.84 -12.86 8.08
N ALA A 177 -12.77 -12.70 8.88
CA ALA A 177 -11.62 -11.85 8.53
C ALA A 177 -10.86 -12.36 7.28
N HIS A 178 -10.85 -13.68 7.04
CA HIS A 178 -10.29 -14.27 5.83
C HIS A 178 -11.21 -14.12 4.61
N GLN A 179 -12.52 -14.24 4.74
CA GLN A 179 -13.44 -13.96 3.62
C GLN A 179 -13.45 -12.46 3.29
N ARG A 180 -13.37 -11.61 4.31
CA ARG A 180 -13.24 -10.15 4.17
C ARG A 180 -11.89 -9.75 3.57
N LYS A 181 -10.82 -10.55 3.76
CA LYS A 181 -9.55 -10.46 3.01
C LYS A 181 -9.79 -10.46 1.52
N GLN A 182 -10.41 -11.54 1.06
CA GLN A 182 -10.64 -11.78 -0.35
C GLN A 182 -11.61 -10.75 -0.89
N PHE A 183 -12.56 -10.29 -0.07
CA PHE A 183 -13.45 -9.20 -0.43
C PHE A 183 -12.72 -7.87 -0.61
N ALA A 184 -11.91 -7.42 0.35
CA ALA A 184 -11.17 -6.17 0.25
C ALA A 184 -10.14 -6.22 -0.89
N GLU A 185 -9.41 -7.34 -1.03
CA GLU A 185 -8.50 -7.56 -2.15
C GLU A 185 -9.27 -7.53 -3.48
N LYS A 186 -10.39 -8.25 -3.63
CA LYS A 186 -11.17 -8.27 -4.87
C LYS A 186 -11.85 -6.93 -5.18
N LYS A 187 -12.36 -6.24 -4.16
CA LYS A 187 -13.06 -4.95 -4.27
C LYS A 187 -12.09 -3.82 -4.63
N TYR A 188 -10.88 -3.88 -4.08
CA TYR A 188 -9.93 -2.78 -4.17
C TYR A 188 -8.68 -3.04 -4.99
N LEU A 189 -8.31 -4.26 -5.42
CA LEU A 189 -7.06 -4.45 -6.21
C LEU A 189 -7.02 -3.61 -7.49
N ASN A 190 -8.17 -3.27 -8.06
CA ASN A 190 -8.25 -2.44 -9.25
C ASN A 190 -7.88 -0.97 -8.96
N SER A 191 -8.02 -0.52 -7.70
CA SER A 191 -7.70 0.85 -7.25
C SER A 191 -6.49 0.91 -6.32
N ALA A 192 -6.24 -0.09 -5.48
CA ALA A 192 -5.11 -0.24 -4.59
C ALA A 192 -4.00 -1.08 -5.24
N ILE A 193 -2.75 -0.67 -5.02
CA ILE A 193 -1.56 -1.45 -5.39
C ILE A 193 -1.42 -2.67 -4.47
N ARG A 194 -1.71 -2.53 -3.18
CA ARG A 194 -1.74 -3.61 -2.19
C ARG A 194 -2.70 -3.26 -1.06
N VAL A 195 -3.34 -4.27 -0.49
CA VAL A 195 -4.11 -4.16 0.76
C VAL A 195 -3.35 -4.90 1.86
N LEU A 196 -3.01 -4.18 2.93
CA LEU A 196 -2.40 -4.71 4.15
C LEU A 196 -3.50 -5.06 5.14
N LYS A 197 -3.22 -5.97 6.06
CA LYS A 197 -4.25 -6.47 6.98
C LYS A 197 -3.75 -6.43 8.41
N ALA A 198 -4.58 -5.85 9.27
CA ALA A 198 -4.26 -5.78 10.67
C ALA A 198 -5.50 -5.88 11.56
N THR A 199 -5.26 -6.24 12.80
CA THR A 199 -6.26 -6.27 13.87
C THR A 199 -5.94 -5.15 14.86
N TYR A 200 -6.99 -4.44 15.28
CA TYR A 200 -6.90 -3.46 16.34
C TYR A 200 -7.68 -3.94 17.56
N THR A 201 -6.94 -4.17 18.65
CA THR A 201 -7.51 -4.41 19.98
C THR A 201 -7.21 -3.20 20.84
N ARG A 202 -8.19 -2.75 21.62
CA ARG A 202 -8.04 -1.53 22.43
C ARG A 202 -6.85 -1.65 23.39
N ASN A 203 -6.01 -0.62 23.39
CA ASN A 203 -4.76 -0.51 24.18
C ASN A 203 -3.67 -1.51 23.77
N ARG A 204 -3.75 -2.12 22.59
CA ARG A 204 -2.67 -2.92 22.00
C ARG A 204 -2.13 -2.24 20.74
N PRO A 205 -0.85 -2.47 20.40
CA PRO A 205 -0.34 -2.17 19.07
C PRO A 205 -1.19 -2.85 17.99
N LEU A 206 -1.18 -2.29 16.79
CA LEU A 206 -1.80 -2.91 15.63
C LEU A 206 -1.11 -4.25 15.34
N GLU A 207 -1.87 -5.34 15.22
CA GLU A 207 -1.34 -6.69 14.97
C GLU A 207 -1.53 -7.04 13.49
N PHE A 208 -0.44 -7.12 12.71
CA PHE A 208 -0.50 -7.45 11.28
C PHE A 208 -0.61 -8.96 11.04
N GLU A 209 -1.32 -9.35 9.98
CA GLU A 209 -1.47 -10.76 9.59
C GLU A 209 -0.17 -11.36 9.05
N ASP A 210 0.67 -10.55 8.41
CA ASP A 210 1.92 -10.96 7.77
C ASP A 210 3.08 -10.01 8.11
N GLU A 211 4.28 -10.57 8.26
CA GLU A 211 5.52 -9.83 8.54
C GLU A 211 5.83 -8.79 7.44
N GLN A 212 5.44 -9.08 6.20
CA GLN A 212 5.64 -8.15 5.10
C GLN A 212 4.67 -6.97 5.14
N ASP A 213 3.43 -7.19 5.53
CA ASP A 213 2.45 -6.13 5.72
C ASP A 213 2.96 -5.14 6.76
N GLU A 214 3.40 -5.67 7.92
CA GLU A 214 3.99 -4.87 8.97
C GLU A 214 5.20 -4.08 8.46
N LYS A 215 6.10 -4.73 7.71
CA LYS A 215 7.29 -4.07 7.17
C LYS A 215 6.94 -2.93 6.20
N ILE A 216 5.94 -3.13 5.33
CA ILE A 216 5.47 -2.09 4.40
C ILE A 216 4.85 -0.93 5.18
N ALA A 217 3.96 -1.23 6.14
CA ALA A 217 3.30 -0.23 6.95
C ALA A 217 4.31 0.62 7.75
N ARG A 218 5.33 -0.02 8.35
CA ARG A 218 6.42 0.68 9.05
C ARG A 218 7.24 1.58 8.12
N LEU A 219 7.52 1.15 6.88
CA LEU A 219 8.26 1.97 5.91
C LEU A 219 7.46 3.21 5.48
N ILE A 220 6.15 3.05 5.24
CA ILE A 220 5.24 4.16 4.93
C ILE A 220 5.15 5.14 6.11
N GLY A 221 4.96 4.62 7.32
CA GLY A 221 4.87 5.43 8.53
C GLY A 221 6.15 6.22 8.80
N LYS A 222 7.32 5.61 8.59
CA LYS A 222 8.61 6.29 8.72
C LYS A 222 8.76 7.43 7.72
N ASP A 223 8.48 7.19 6.43
CA ASP A 223 8.55 8.24 5.40
C ASP A 223 7.62 9.41 5.73
N HIS A 224 6.40 9.11 6.19
CA HIS A 224 5.43 10.12 6.59
C HIS A 224 5.93 10.99 7.75
N VAL A 225 6.49 10.38 8.79
CA VAL A 225 7.05 11.11 9.94
C VAL A 225 8.26 11.95 9.53
N ASP A 226 9.14 11.40 8.69
CA ASP A 226 10.33 12.10 8.21
C ASP A 226 9.98 13.30 7.32
N MET A 227 8.85 13.26 6.59
CA MET A 227 8.32 14.41 5.84
C MET A 227 7.72 15.52 6.73
N ILE A 228 7.19 15.17 7.91
CA ILE A 228 6.57 16.13 8.84
C ILE A 228 7.63 16.81 9.71
N LYS A 229 8.77 16.14 9.98
CA LYS A 229 9.89 16.77 10.70
C LYS A 229 10.51 17.85 9.81
N PRO A 230 10.75 19.08 10.34
CA PRO A 230 11.48 20.08 9.60
C PRO A 230 12.87 19.52 9.24
N PRO A 231 13.41 19.79 8.04
CA PRO A 231 14.76 19.37 7.70
C PRO A 231 15.68 19.94 8.76
N HIS A 232 16.44 19.07 9.42
CA HIS A 232 17.45 19.49 10.39
C HIS A 232 18.28 20.60 9.75
N LYS A 233 18.19 21.82 10.30
CA LYS A 233 19.20 22.85 10.05
C LYS A 233 20.53 22.19 10.37
N LEU A 234 21.34 21.95 9.34
CA LEU A 234 22.76 21.69 9.52
C LEU A 234 23.31 22.87 10.31
N SER A 235 23.52 22.68 11.61
CA SER A 235 24.17 23.63 12.50
C SER A 235 25.65 23.65 12.15
N TRP A 236 26.01 24.26 11.03
CA TRP A 236 27.32 24.84 10.85
C TRP A 236 27.29 26.16 11.62
N LEU A 237 27.76 26.16 12.87
CA LEU A 237 28.30 27.31 13.61
C LEU A 237 28.49 26.91 15.08
N THR A 238 29.71 26.50 15.42
CA THR A 238 30.50 27.07 16.53
C THR A 238 31.90 26.47 16.49
N TYR A 239 32.75 27.08 15.67
CA TYR A 239 34.16 27.30 16.01
C TYR A 239 34.40 28.78 15.75
N ILE A 240 34.20 29.58 16.79
CA ILE A 240 34.91 30.84 17.03
C ILE A 240 35.45 30.71 18.46
#